data_AF-A0A3A0D9S2-F1
#
_entry.id   AF-A0A3A0D9S2-F1
#
_cell.length_a   1.000
_cell.length_b   1.000
_cell.length_c   1.000
_cell.angle_alpha   90.00
_cell.angle_beta   90.00
_cell.angle_gamma   90.00
#
_symmetry.space_group_name_H-M   'P 1'
#
loop_
_entity.id
_entity.type
_entity.pdbx_description
1 polymer ?
#
loop_
_entity_poly.entity_id
_entity_poly.type
_entity_poly.pdbx_seq_one_letter_code
_entity_poly.pdbx_strand_id
1 'polypeptide(L)'
;AIGAATLLTVNQSGLYRFTVFGDDGSQFRLQGSSGWTAGGIAAVDAIGDGIFIGGCCADGFGEVFLNAGEQYIAQLIWNEIGGGAYVSVRYSIDGQGNFLLGSSADGSRPAGLELVPEPSSFVLAGFGLAGLFVGLRRRRK
;
A
#
# COMPACT_ATOMS: atom_id res chain seq x y z
N ALA A 1 -4.40 -10.98 4.46
CA ALA A 1 -4.40 -9.64 3.85
C ALA A 1 -3.31 -8.83 4.53
N ILE A 2 -2.38 -8.30 3.76
CA ILE A 2 -1.32 -7.41 4.25
C ILE A 2 -1.81 -5.98 4.09
N GLY A 3 -1.60 -5.16 5.12
CA GLY A 3 -1.92 -3.75 5.10
C GLY A 3 -0.65 -2.91 5.20
N ALA A 4 -0.60 -1.81 4.48
CA ALA A 4 0.36 -0.74 4.71
C ALA A 4 -0.41 0.58 4.89
N ALA A 5 0.07 1.42 5.80
CA ALA A 5 -0.54 2.72 6.04
C ALA A 5 0.55 3.79 6.21
N THR A 6 0.29 4.99 5.71
CA THR A 6 1.19 6.14 5.86
C THR A 6 0.40 7.45 5.87
N LEU A 7 1.02 8.51 6.36
CA LEU A 7 0.48 9.87 6.24
C LEU A 7 0.88 10.43 4.87
N LEU A 8 -0.11 10.78 4.06
CA LEU A 8 0.07 11.48 2.79
C LEU A 8 -0.20 12.97 3.00
N THR A 9 0.83 13.80 2.83
CA THR A 9 0.68 15.27 2.77
C THR A 9 0.54 15.70 1.32
N VAL A 10 -0.54 16.39 0.99
CA VAL A 10 -0.79 16.91 -0.35
C VAL A 10 -0.03 18.22 -0.52
N ASN A 11 0.95 18.24 -1.41
CA ASN A 11 1.80 19.41 -1.66
C ASN A 11 1.29 20.31 -2.80
N GLN A 12 0.37 19.81 -3.62
CA GLN A 12 -0.19 20.51 -4.77
C GLN A 12 -1.69 20.22 -4.85
N SER A 13 -2.53 21.23 -5.09
CA SER A 13 -3.94 20.99 -5.39
C SER A 13 -4.09 20.48 -6.82
N GLY A 14 -4.96 19.51 -7.04
CA GLY A 14 -5.21 18.98 -8.37
C GLY A 14 -6.02 17.70 -8.38
N LEU A 15 -6.30 17.18 -9.57
CA LEU A 15 -6.87 15.86 -9.75
C LEU A 15 -5.75 14.81 -9.64
N TYR A 16 -5.74 14.09 -8.53
CA TYR A 16 -4.83 12.98 -8.31
C TYR A 16 -5.43 11.72 -8.93
N ARG A 17 -4.65 11.01 -9.75
CA ARG A 17 -4.97 9.65 -10.17
C ARG A 17 -4.04 8.69 -9.45
N PHE A 18 -4.59 7.73 -8.71
CA PHE A 18 -3.87 6.65 -8.08
C PHE A 18 -4.10 5.37 -8.88
N THR A 19 -3.04 4.87 -9.52
CA THR A 19 -3.05 3.62 -10.28
C THR A 19 -2.52 2.51 -9.37
N VAL A 20 -3.32 1.47 -9.19
CA VAL A 20 -2.98 0.30 -8.39
C VAL A 20 -2.85 -0.90 -9.32
N PHE A 21 -1.75 -1.63 -9.16
CA PHE A 21 -1.49 -2.90 -9.84
C PHE A 21 -1.22 -3.95 -8.78
N GLY A 22 -1.98 -5.03 -8.78
CA GLY A 22 -1.84 -6.08 -7.78
C GLY A 22 -2.36 -7.43 -8.26
N ASP A 23 -2.02 -8.45 -7.49
CA ASP A 23 -2.41 -9.85 -7.65
C ASP A 23 -2.46 -10.47 -6.25
N ASP A 24 -3.60 -10.91 -5.71
CA ASP A 24 -4.98 -10.83 -6.24
C ASP A 24 -5.65 -9.47 -5.90
N GLY A 25 -6.58 -9.49 -4.93
CA GLY A 25 -7.42 -8.35 -4.57
C GLY A 25 -6.64 -7.27 -3.86
N SER A 26 -6.92 -6.01 -4.21
CA SER A 26 -6.31 -4.85 -3.57
C SER A 26 -7.32 -3.74 -3.32
N GLN A 27 -7.04 -2.92 -2.31
CA GLN A 27 -7.83 -1.77 -1.94
C GLN A 27 -6.88 -0.64 -1.58
N PHE A 28 -7.07 0.52 -2.20
CA PHE A 28 -6.34 1.74 -1.85
C PHE A 28 -7.33 2.78 -1.32
N ARG A 29 -7.00 3.41 -0.21
CA ARG A 29 -7.86 4.39 0.47
C ARG A 29 -7.05 5.60 0.89
N LEU A 30 -7.67 6.77 0.83
CA LEU A 30 -7.22 7.99 1.51
C LEU A 30 -8.29 8.40 2.52
N GLN A 31 -8.13 8.01 3.77
CA GLN A 31 -9.17 8.23 4.79
C GLN A 31 -9.47 9.73 4.96
N GLY A 32 -10.75 10.08 4.91
CA GLY A 32 -11.22 11.47 4.99
C GLY A 32 -11.38 12.15 3.62
N SER A 33 -10.92 11.52 2.54
CA SER A 33 -11.23 11.97 1.17
C SER A 33 -12.62 11.51 0.73
N SER A 34 -13.15 12.13 -0.32
CA SER A 34 -14.44 11.78 -0.92
C SER A 34 -14.50 12.18 -2.39
N GLY A 35 -15.51 11.71 -3.12
CA GLY A 35 -15.70 12.08 -4.53
C GLY A 35 -14.82 11.29 -5.50
N TRP A 36 -14.46 10.06 -5.12
CA TRP A 36 -13.65 9.18 -5.96
C TRP A 36 -14.40 8.75 -7.23
N THR A 37 -13.69 8.79 -8.35
CA THR A 37 -14.06 8.03 -9.56
C THR A 37 -13.14 6.81 -9.67
N ALA A 38 -13.58 5.79 -10.39
CA ALA A 38 -12.80 4.58 -10.65
C ALA A 38 -12.83 4.23 -12.13
N GLY A 39 -11.75 3.63 -12.61
CA GLY A 39 -11.62 3.14 -13.98
C GLY A 39 -10.39 2.25 -14.13
N GLY A 40 -10.18 1.73 -15.34
CA GLY A 40 -9.04 0.87 -15.63
C GLY A 40 -9.44 -0.35 -16.45
N ILE A 41 -8.49 -1.28 -16.58
CA ILE A 41 -8.69 -2.56 -17.25
C ILE A 41 -9.22 -3.59 -16.26
N ALA A 42 -8.80 -3.50 -14.99
CA ALA A 42 -9.29 -4.36 -13.92
C ALA A 42 -10.76 -4.06 -13.56
N ALA A 43 -11.40 -4.99 -12.85
CA ALA A 43 -12.68 -4.73 -12.20
C ALA A 43 -12.44 -3.82 -10.99
N VAL A 44 -12.71 -2.52 -11.15
CA VAL A 44 -12.46 -1.49 -10.13
C VAL A 44 -13.77 -0.84 -9.71
N ASP A 45 -14.00 -0.78 -8.40
CA ASP A 45 -15.11 -0.05 -7.81
C ASP A 45 -14.59 1.15 -7.01
N ALA A 46 -15.18 2.32 -7.24
CA ALA A 46 -15.02 3.45 -6.33
C ALA A 46 -15.76 3.14 -5.03
N ILE A 47 -15.08 3.35 -3.91
CA ILE A 47 -15.63 3.23 -2.57
C ILE A 47 -15.46 4.58 -1.86
N GLY A 48 -16.19 4.79 -0.76
CA GLY A 48 -16.36 6.12 -0.15
C GLY A 48 -15.10 7.00 -0.09
N ASP A 49 -13.96 6.42 0.28
CA ASP A 49 -12.67 7.10 0.43
C ASP A 49 -11.53 6.45 -0.39
N GLY A 50 -11.84 5.76 -1.49
CA GLY A 50 -10.82 5.07 -2.27
C GLY A 50 -11.34 4.21 -3.41
N ILE A 51 -10.59 3.15 -3.73
CA ILE A 51 -10.95 2.14 -4.72
C ILE A 51 -10.72 0.72 -4.19
N PHE A 52 -11.52 -0.21 -4.71
CA PHE A 52 -11.32 -1.65 -4.58
C PHE A 52 -11.07 -2.25 -5.97
N ILE A 53 -10.11 -3.16 -6.08
CA ILE A 53 -9.78 -3.92 -7.27
C ILE A 53 -10.02 -5.39 -6.98
N GLY A 54 -10.98 -5.97 -7.70
CA GLY A 54 -11.31 -7.39 -7.62
C GLY A 54 -10.47 -8.22 -8.60
N GLY A 55 -9.63 -9.10 -8.05
CA GLY A 55 -8.79 -10.00 -8.83
C GLY A 55 -7.47 -9.36 -9.26
N CYS A 56 -6.76 -10.06 -10.14
CA CYS A 56 -5.37 -9.77 -10.45
C CYS A 56 -5.16 -9.12 -11.82
N CYS A 57 -3.88 -8.82 -12.06
CA CYS A 57 -3.25 -8.88 -13.38
C CYS A 57 -3.61 -7.75 -14.35
N ALA A 58 -4.24 -6.69 -13.88
CA ALA A 58 -4.53 -5.50 -14.67
C ALA A 58 -4.42 -4.23 -13.81
N ASP A 59 -4.06 -3.13 -14.46
CA ASP A 59 -4.08 -1.82 -13.81
C ASP A 59 -5.54 -1.39 -13.56
N GLY A 60 -5.81 -1.00 -12.32
CA GLY A 60 -6.97 -0.23 -11.93
C GLY A 60 -6.55 1.15 -11.44
N PHE A 61 -7.42 2.14 -11.55
CA PHE A 61 -7.14 3.47 -11.02
C PHE A 61 -8.36 4.11 -10.38
N GLY A 62 -8.07 5.02 -9.45
CA GLY A 62 -9.05 5.90 -8.84
C GLY A 62 -8.59 7.34 -8.96
N GLU A 63 -9.53 8.26 -9.17
CA GLU A 63 -9.23 9.70 -9.21
C GLU A 63 -9.97 10.44 -8.12
N VAL A 64 -9.29 11.42 -7.54
CA VAL A 64 -9.84 12.28 -6.49
C VAL A 64 -9.19 13.66 -6.56
N PHE A 65 -9.99 14.71 -6.38
CA PHE A 65 -9.44 16.06 -6.25
C PHE A 65 -8.97 16.28 -4.81
N LEU A 66 -7.72 16.70 -4.63
CA LEU A 66 -7.13 16.97 -3.31
C LEU A 66 -6.66 18.42 -3.23
N ASN A 67 -6.72 19.02 -2.04
CA ASN A 67 -6.21 20.37 -1.81
C ASN A 67 -4.81 20.35 -1.20
N ALA A 68 -3.92 21.22 -1.67
CA ALA A 68 -2.62 21.45 -1.06
C ALA A 68 -2.75 21.81 0.42
N GLY A 69 -1.87 21.25 1.24
CA GLY A 69 -1.83 21.43 2.70
C GLY A 69 -2.68 20.42 3.47
N GLU A 70 -3.57 19.67 2.82
CA GLU A 70 -4.33 18.61 3.47
C GLU A 70 -3.48 17.36 3.73
N GLN A 71 -3.85 16.62 4.76
CA GLN A 71 -3.21 15.38 5.15
C GLN A 71 -4.24 14.25 5.22
N TYR A 72 -3.87 13.11 4.67
CA TYR A 72 -4.71 11.92 4.59
C TYR A 72 -3.98 10.70 5.12
N ILE A 73 -4.69 9.77 5.75
CA ILE A 73 -4.13 8.44 6.01
C ILE A 73 -4.32 7.61 4.73
N ALA A 74 -3.20 7.38 4.02
CA ALA A 74 -3.16 6.48 2.89
C ALA A 74 -3.07 5.04 3.39
N GLN A 75 -4.00 4.20 2.98
CA GLN A 75 -4.06 2.78 3.35
C GLN A 75 -4.08 1.92 2.09
N LEU A 76 -3.19 0.94 2.03
CA LEU A 76 -3.18 -0.12 1.04
C LEU A 76 -3.51 -1.44 1.74
N ILE A 77 -4.53 -2.14 1.28
CA ILE A 77 -4.89 -3.48 1.75
C ILE A 77 -4.79 -4.40 0.55
N TRP A 78 -4.11 -5.53 0.71
CA TRP A 78 -3.88 -6.47 -0.37
C TRP A 78 -3.99 -7.91 0.12
N ASN A 79 -4.52 -8.80 -0.71
CA ASN A 79 -4.61 -10.22 -0.41
C ASN A 79 -4.09 -11.06 -1.58
N GLU A 80 -3.42 -12.14 -1.21
CA GLU A 80 -2.94 -13.18 -2.11
C GLU A 80 -3.66 -14.49 -1.78
N ILE A 81 -4.23 -15.14 -2.80
CA ILE A 81 -4.93 -16.43 -2.68
C ILE A 81 -4.12 -17.54 -3.38
N GLY A 82 -3.10 -17.21 -4.18
CA GLY A 82 -2.02 -18.12 -4.59
C GLY A 82 -1.44 -17.80 -5.97
N GLY A 83 -0.13 -17.99 -6.13
CA GLY A 83 0.57 -17.62 -7.35
C GLY A 83 1.64 -16.57 -7.10
N GLY A 84 1.60 -15.48 -7.86
CA GLY A 84 2.56 -14.39 -7.79
C GLY A 84 2.10 -13.29 -6.82
N ALA A 85 2.96 -12.91 -5.89
CA ALA A 85 2.63 -11.91 -4.86
C ALA A 85 3.19 -10.53 -5.23
N TYR A 86 2.32 -9.58 -5.61
CA TYR A 86 2.74 -8.19 -5.81
C TYR A 86 1.60 -7.20 -5.62
N VAL A 87 1.96 -6.00 -5.17
CA VAL A 87 1.09 -4.83 -5.17
C VAL A 87 1.93 -3.56 -5.33
N SER A 88 1.45 -2.61 -6.11
CA SER A 88 2.06 -1.29 -6.25
C SER A 88 0.99 -0.21 -6.39
N VAL A 89 1.29 0.98 -5.88
CA VAL A 89 0.47 2.17 -6.06
C VAL A 89 1.34 3.23 -6.70
N ARG A 90 0.90 3.79 -7.81
CA ARG A 90 1.52 4.91 -8.51
C ARG A 90 0.56 6.08 -8.55
N TYR A 91 1.07 7.30 -8.69
CA TYR A 91 0.21 8.47 -8.82
C TYR A 91 0.68 9.47 -9.87
N SER A 92 -0.30 10.22 -10.38
CA SER A 92 -0.10 11.41 -11.22
C SER A 92 -1.01 12.54 -10.75
N ILE A 93 -0.65 13.78 -11.08
CA ILE A 93 -1.40 14.99 -10.72
C ILE A 93 -1.74 15.71 -12.03
N ASP A 94 -3.02 15.95 -12.30
CA ASP A 94 -3.51 16.61 -13.53
C ASP A 94 -2.94 15.97 -14.81
N GLY A 95 -2.81 14.63 -14.80
CA GLY A 95 -2.26 13.84 -15.90
C GLY A 95 -0.73 13.90 -16.05
N GLN A 96 -0.02 14.58 -15.15
CA GLN A 96 1.44 14.69 -15.17
C GLN A 96 2.10 13.76 -14.13
N GLY A 97 3.18 13.11 -14.55
CA GLY A 97 3.98 12.22 -13.70
C GLY A 97 3.47 10.78 -13.65
N ASN A 98 4.28 9.91 -13.04
CA ASN A 98 3.96 8.52 -12.72
C ASN A 98 4.89 8.06 -11.59
N PHE A 99 4.61 8.52 -10.38
CA PHE A 99 5.49 8.33 -9.23
C PHE A 99 5.03 7.14 -8.41
N LEU A 100 5.95 6.29 -7.94
CA LEU A 100 5.59 5.25 -6.99
C LEU A 100 5.20 5.92 -5.67
N LEU A 101 4.05 5.54 -5.11
CA LEU A 101 3.60 6.08 -3.83
C LEU A 101 4.59 5.67 -2.74
N GLY A 102 5.18 6.67 -2.08
CA GLY A 102 6.29 6.46 -1.14
C GLY A 102 7.69 6.57 -1.76
N SER A 103 7.80 6.79 -3.07
CA SER A 103 9.01 7.34 -3.69
C SER A 103 8.89 8.87 -3.73
N SER A 104 9.91 9.58 -3.27
CA SER A 104 9.94 11.03 -3.38
C SER A 104 10.09 11.42 -4.85
N ALA A 105 9.17 12.24 -5.38
CA ALA A 105 9.27 12.79 -6.74
C ALA A 105 10.55 13.64 -6.95
N ASP A 106 11.21 14.07 -5.87
CA ASP A 106 12.41 14.89 -5.85
C ASP A 106 13.70 14.16 -5.40
N GLY A 107 13.64 12.85 -5.12
CA GLY A 107 14.79 12.05 -4.70
C GLY A 107 15.36 12.34 -3.30
N SER A 108 14.72 13.19 -2.48
CA SER A 108 15.14 13.49 -1.10
C SER A 108 14.38 12.60 -0.08
N ARG A 109 15.12 11.87 0.77
CA ARG A 109 14.74 10.67 1.58
C ARG A 109 13.74 10.95 2.75
N PRO A 110 13.34 9.96 3.61
CA PRO A 110 12.81 8.59 3.42
C PRO A 110 11.48 8.33 4.19
N ALA A 111 10.54 7.59 3.60
CA ALA A 111 9.60 6.65 4.24
C ALA A 111 8.59 6.21 3.17
N GLY A 112 9.02 5.31 2.29
CA GLY A 112 8.06 4.54 1.51
C GLY A 112 7.15 3.76 2.47
N LEU A 113 5.95 3.38 1.99
CA LEU A 113 4.97 2.56 2.72
C LEU A 113 5.70 1.56 3.64
N GLU A 114 5.65 1.82 4.95
CA GLU A 114 6.27 0.93 5.93
C GLU A 114 5.44 -0.36 5.94
N LEU A 115 6.11 -1.48 5.68
CA LEU A 115 5.47 -2.79 5.80
C LEU A 115 5.07 -2.96 7.26
N VAL A 116 3.76 -3.01 7.53
CA VAL A 116 3.27 -3.38 8.86
C VAL A 116 3.72 -4.82 9.12
N PRO A 117 4.55 -5.09 10.14
CA PRO A 117 5.03 -6.44 10.41
C PRO A 117 3.84 -7.36 10.66
N GLU A 118 3.71 -8.43 9.88
CA GLU A 118 2.67 -9.42 10.15
C GLU A 118 2.90 -10.09 11.52
N PRO A 119 1.83 -10.49 12.24
CA PRO A 119 1.93 -11.17 13.53
C PRO A 119 2.82 -12.43 13.49
N SER A 120 2.90 -13.10 12.34
CA SER A 120 3.75 -14.27 12.07
C SER A 120 5.24 -13.98 12.22
N SER A 121 5.69 -12.76 11.94
CA SER A 121 7.09 -12.33 12.06
C SER A 121 7.58 -12.36 13.51
N PHE A 122 6.70 -12.04 14.47
CA PHE A 122 7.02 -12.13 15.90
C PHE A 122 7.08 -13.57 16.40
N VAL A 123 6.24 -14.45 15.85
CA VAL A 123 6.22 -15.87 16.21
C VAL A 123 7.51 -16.57 15.77
N LEU A 124 8.00 -16.28 14.55
CA LEU A 124 9.24 -16.87 14.04
C LEU A 124 10.48 -16.40 14.84
N ALA A 125 10.54 -15.12 15.20
CA ALA A 125 11.59 -14.58 16.06
C ALA A 125 11.58 -15.21 17.46
N GLY A 126 10.40 -15.47 18.03
CA GLY A 126 10.23 -16.15 19.30
C GLY A 126 10.76 -17.59 19.30
N PHE A 127 10.47 -18.36 18.24
CA PHE A 127 11.00 -19.73 18.11
C PHE A 127 12.52 -19.75 17.87
N GLY A 128 13.07 -18.80 17.12
CA GLY A 128 14.51 -18.67 16.91
C GLY A 128 15.30 -18.45 18.20
N LEU A 129 14.80 -17.58 19.08
CA LEU A 129 15.42 -17.33 20.39
C LEU A 129 15.30 -18.55 21.32
N ALA A 130 14.12 -19.19 21.38
CA ALA A 130 13.92 -20.39 22.19
C ALA A 130 14.85 -21.54 21.75
N GLY A 131 15.02 -21.73 20.44
CA GLY A 131 15.95 -22.72 19.88
C GLY A 131 17.41 -22.47 20.24
N LEU A 132 17.84 -21.20 20.23
CA LEU A 132 19.19 -20.79 20.62
C LEU A 132 19.46 -21.06 22.11
N PHE A 133 18.52 -20.74 23.00
CA PHE A 133 18.67 -21.00 24.44
C PHE A 133 18.72 -22.50 24.78
N VAL A 134 17.91 -23.32 24.09
CA VAL A 134 17.94 -24.79 24.27
C VAL A 134 19.23 -25.40 23.70
N GLY A 135 19.70 -24.92 22.54
CA GLY A 135 20.95 -25.37 21.93
C GLY A 135 22.19 -25.03 22.77
N LEU A 136 22.25 -23.83 23.35
CA LEU A 136 23.34 -23.40 24.22
C LEU A 136 23.38 -24.17 25.56
N ARG A 137 22.21 -24.55 26.10
CA ARG A 137 22.14 -25.38 27.32
C ARG A 137 22.63 -26.81 27.11
N ARG A 138 22.44 -27.38 25.91
CA ARG A 138 22.89 -28.75 25.60
C ARG A 138 24.40 -28.87 25.38
N ARG A 139 25.10 -27.79 25.00
CA ARG A 139 26.57 -27.79 24.80
C ARG A 139 27.40 -27.64 26.07
N ARG A 140 26.76 -27.46 27.24
CA ARG A 140 27.44 -27.29 28.55
C ARG A 140 27.34 -28.53 29.45
N LYS A 141 27.07 -29.71 28.89
CA LYS A 141 27.19 -31.00 29.58
C LYS A 141 28.22 -31.87 28.88
#